data_AF-A0A9X2S9G5-F1
#
_entry.id   AF-A0A9X2S9G5-F1
#
_cell.length_a   1.000
_cell.length_b   1.000
_cell.length_c   1.000
_cell.angle_alpha   90.00
_cell.angle_beta   90.00
_cell.angle_gamma   90.00
#
_symmetry.space_group_name_H-M   'P 1'
#
loop_
_entity.id
_entity.type
_entity.pdbx_description
1 polymer ?
#
loop_
_entity_poly.entity_id
_entity_poly.type
_entity_poly.pdbx_seq_one_letter_code
_entity_poly.pdbx_strand_id
1 'polypeptide(L)'
;MEQYRIVPWDDMLTEETSGINLEQYVPPELEQLAYQVCKSYAMDVKGMTLITSKPDKGGAIWRIETNHGPRSLKVLHRTPERSLFSVGAQEYVVGKGGRVPAIIHTKDGNNSVVAGGKLWIVTDWIDTLTPVAKIDLDGAMTLCHGLGEFHSWTKGYVPPLEAGRSSRIFKWESQYEKIMTKIGWFRHIGLAYPEAAASPHLLSVLDTFEQQAKDIFARFQASSYRKMIRKGESHWGLAHQDYGWSNGQMGPNGIWVIDLDGVAYDLPIRDLRKIITSTMDDMGAWDLAWIRGVIDAYHRANPLDRETFELLWIDMAFPNEFYKHVKEVVFRPVEFMNTELDAILDRVVATEANKWEVLRELEKDMANYPSGNYPDVEEEAASEPYAYRDYARGSRPVEGGAPAESLRPVQEERRRSSKIIRLVVQPDGSVRLVEGPRPATEPRRVVRTAPGAESQPLVGNPARRVRKKVQRRRSGEPRRAAGTAQSTKPRRLQSGKQASRPTGASKPKQAQPRAARPQPKRQAAGTTTGRLKKSTAKPAVKKKQSAQVVKTVVRSPLQKPVKKKAVGKAVNRNSVKSYARKPSAKAFITAFRRSATMREIAR
;
A
#
# COMPACT_ATOMS: atom_id res chain seq x y z
N MET A 1 14.17 -22.53 30.47
CA MET A 1 13.20 -22.73 29.37
C MET A 1 13.20 -21.48 28.51
N GLU A 2 13.05 -21.63 27.20
CA GLU A 2 13.08 -20.50 26.27
C GLU A 2 11.74 -19.75 26.25
N GLN A 3 11.77 -18.45 25.96
CA GLN A 3 10.56 -17.65 25.80
C GLN A 3 9.86 -18.05 24.49
N TYR A 4 8.55 -18.36 24.54
CA TYR A 4 7.77 -18.69 23.35
C TYR A 4 7.98 -17.65 22.24
N ARG A 5 8.29 -18.13 21.04
CA ARG A 5 8.68 -17.32 19.88
C ARG A 5 7.75 -17.59 18.72
N ILE A 6 7.15 -16.52 18.19
CA ILE A 6 6.16 -16.58 17.12
C ILE A 6 6.88 -16.83 15.80
N VAL A 7 6.80 -18.08 15.35
CA VAL A 7 7.17 -18.56 14.01
C VAL A 7 5.91 -18.60 13.12
N PRO A 8 6.04 -18.83 11.80
CA PRO A 8 4.92 -19.29 10.98
C PRO A 8 4.33 -20.61 11.51
N TRP A 9 3.07 -20.90 11.15
CA TRP A 9 2.37 -22.14 11.52
C TRP A 9 1.53 -22.72 10.37
N ASP A 10 1.88 -22.37 9.13
CA ASP A 10 1.30 -22.91 7.89
C ASP A 10 1.68 -24.37 7.61
N ASP A 11 2.70 -24.88 8.30
CA ASP A 11 3.15 -26.27 8.27
C ASP A 11 2.43 -27.21 9.25
N MET A 12 1.57 -26.69 10.14
CA MET A 12 0.85 -27.51 11.13
C MET A 12 -0.30 -28.35 10.55
N LEU A 13 -0.51 -28.34 9.23
CA LEU A 13 -1.46 -29.20 8.53
C LEU A 13 -0.91 -30.62 8.36
N THR A 14 -1.04 -31.41 9.43
CA THR A 14 -0.98 -32.87 9.38
C THR A 14 -2.23 -33.44 8.71
N GLU A 15 -2.20 -34.71 8.29
CA GLU A 15 -3.38 -35.37 7.69
C GLU A 15 -4.60 -35.36 8.65
N GLU A 16 -4.35 -35.39 9.96
CA GLU A 16 -5.33 -35.35 11.05
C GLU A 16 -5.98 -33.96 11.25
N THR A 17 -5.36 -32.88 10.78
CA THR A 17 -5.84 -31.48 10.96
C THR A 17 -6.41 -30.87 9.68
N SER A 18 -6.60 -31.70 8.64
CA SER A 18 -7.04 -31.33 7.28
C SER A 18 -8.41 -30.64 7.15
N GLY A 19 -9.16 -30.43 8.24
CA GLY A 19 -10.39 -29.65 8.30
C GLY A 19 -10.26 -28.24 8.91
N ILE A 20 -9.08 -27.83 9.40
CA ILE A 20 -8.89 -26.54 10.07
C ILE A 20 -8.66 -25.41 9.06
N ASN A 21 -9.50 -24.37 9.10
CA ASN A 21 -9.22 -23.11 8.41
C ASN A 21 -8.11 -22.34 9.14
N LEU A 22 -6.88 -22.41 8.64
CA LEU A 22 -5.72 -21.75 9.25
C LEU A 22 -5.85 -20.22 9.35
N GLU A 23 -6.61 -19.56 8.45
CA GLU A 23 -6.86 -18.12 8.52
C GLU A 23 -7.82 -17.74 9.68
N GLN A 24 -8.47 -18.74 10.28
CA GLN A 24 -9.32 -18.62 11.48
C GLN A 24 -8.76 -19.41 12.66
N TYR A 25 -7.44 -19.70 12.66
CA TYR A 25 -6.75 -20.42 13.73
C TYR A 25 -5.41 -19.75 14.11
N VAL A 26 -5.08 -19.82 15.41
CA VAL A 26 -3.78 -19.45 15.98
C VAL A 26 -3.34 -20.53 16.99
N PRO A 27 -2.03 -20.78 17.18
CA PRO A 27 -1.55 -21.66 18.24
C PRO A 27 -2.01 -21.18 19.63
N PRO A 28 -2.34 -22.09 20.58
CA PRO A 28 -2.81 -21.71 21.92
C PRO A 28 -1.81 -20.84 22.69
N GLU A 29 -0.51 -21.00 22.46
CA GLU A 29 0.55 -20.19 23.07
C GLU A 29 0.53 -18.75 22.54
N LEU A 30 0.16 -18.57 21.26
CA LEU A 30 -0.02 -17.24 20.66
C LEU A 30 -1.27 -16.55 21.22
N GLU A 31 -2.35 -17.29 21.45
CA GLU A 31 -3.56 -16.74 22.08
C GLU A 31 -3.30 -16.38 23.57
N GLN A 32 -2.63 -17.25 24.33
CA GLN A 32 -2.18 -16.93 25.69
C GLN A 32 -1.29 -15.68 25.72
N LEU A 33 -0.38 -15.55 24.75
CA LEU A 33 0.48 -14.37 24.62
C LEU A 33 -0.32 -13.10 24.28
N ALA A 34 -1.38 -13.20 23.48
CA ALA A 34 -2.31 -12.10 23.21
C ALA A 34 -2.99 -11.60 24.50
N TYR A 35 -3.51 -12.50 25.34
CA TYR A 35 -4.06 -12.14 26.66
C TYR A 35 -3.01 -11.49 27.59
N GLN A 36 -1.74 -11.93 27.54
CA GLN A 36 -0.66 -11.30 28.31
C GLN A 36 -0.30 -9.90 27.79
N VAL A 37 -0.30 -9.68 26.47
CA VAL A 37 -0.08 -8.37 25.84
C VAL A 37 -1.18 -7.38 26.22
N CYS A 38 -2.44 -7.80 26.24
CA CYS A 38 -3.56 -6.94 26.66
C CYS A 38 -3.37 -6.31 28.05
N LYS A 39 -2.72 -7.01 29.00
CA LYS A 39 -2.46 -6.50 30.36
C LYS A 39 -1.55 -5.25 30.37
N SER A 40 -0.79 -4.99 29.31
CA SER A 40 0.03 -3.77 29.16
C SER A 40 -0.78 -2.49 28.92
N TYR A 41 -2.05 -2.61 28.50
CA TYR A 41 -2.92 -1.47 28.18
C TYR A 41 -3.85 -1.14 29.35
N ALA A 42 -4.34 0.09 29.41
CA ALA A 42 -5.26 0.56 30.46
C ALA A 42 -6.72 0.19 30.13
N MET A 43 -7.00 -1.10 29.99
CA MET A 43 -8.32 -1.63 29.60
C MET A 43 -8.56 -3.02 30.21
N ASP A 44 -9.83 -3.33 30.50
CA ASP A 44 -10.28 -4.65 30.93
C ASP A 44 -10.89 -5.38 29.75
N VAL A 45 -10.27 -6.48 29.31
CA VAL A 45 -10.76 -7.32 28.20
C VAL A 45 -11.73 -8.38 28.72
N LYS A 46 -12.95 -8.39 28.19
CA LYS A 46 -14.04 -9.32 28.56
C LYS A 46 -14.22 -10.48 27.60
N GLY A 47 -13.72 -10.34 26.37
CA GLY A 47 -13.78 -11.35 25.32
C GLY A 47 -12.81 -11.00 24.20
N MET A 48 -12.36 -12.02 23.48
CA MET A 48 -11.44 -11.89 22.36
C MET A 48 -11.91 -12.82 21.24
N THR A 49 -11.94 -12.32 20.00
CA THR A 49 -12.40 -13.07 18.82
C THR A 49 -11.38 -12.89 17.72
N LEU A 50 -10.78 -13.99 17.26
CA LEU A 50 -9.87 -13.97 16.11
C LEU A 50 -10.66 -13.60 14.85
N ILE A 51 -10.19 -12.59 14.13
CA ILE A 51 -10.81 -12.08 12.90
C ILE A 51 -10.08 -12.64 11.67
N THR A 52 -8.76 -12.66 11.71
CA THR A 52 -7.91 -13.24 10.66
C THR A 52 -6.51 -13.58 11.19
N SER A 53 -5.97 -14.68 10.70
CA SER A 53 -4.60 -15.16 10.88
C SER A 53 -3.85 -15.08 9.55
N LYS A 54 -2.55 -14.75 9.61
CA LYS A 54 -1.61 -14.78 8.48
C LYS A 54 -0.54 -15.83 8.82
N PRO A 55 -0.86 -17.14 8.68
CA PRO A 55 -0.09 -18.24 9.27
C PRO A 55 1.33 -18.33 8.69
N ASP A 56 1.47 -18.12 7.38
CA ASP A 56 2.73 -18.11 6.63
C ASP A 56 3.74 -17.02 7.02
N LYS A 57 3.28 -16.01 7.78
CA LYS A 57 4.09 -14.87 8.22
C LYS A 57 4.16 -14.75 9.75
N GLY A 58 3.38 -15.54 10.48
CA GLY A 58 3.18 -15.40 11.92
C GLY A 58 2.60 -14.04 12.31
N GLY A 59 1.42 -13.70 11.79
CA GLY A 59 0.65 -12.50 12.11
C GLY A 59 -0.82 -12.82 12.39
N ALA A 60 -1.54 -11.99 13.15
CA ALA A 60 -2.96 -12.20 13.45
C ALA A 60 -3.65 -10.91 13.95
N ILE A 61 -4.97 -10.84 13.79
CA ILE A 61 -5.85 -9.74 14.22
C ILE A 61 -7.01 -10.32 15.01
N TRP A 62 -7.26 -9.79 16.21
CA TRP A 62 -8.43 -10.07 17.04
C TRP A 62 -9.27 -8.80 17.24
N ARG A 63 -10.59 -8.95 17.34
CA ARG A 63 -11.48 -7.98 18.00
C ARG A 63 -11.48 -8.32 19.49
N ILE A 64 -11.35 -7.31 20.34
CA ILE A 64 -11.40 -7.45 21.80
C ILE A 64 -12.50 -6.57 22.38
N GLU A 65 -13.36 -7.16 23.20
CA GLU A 65 -14.44 -6.45 23.89
C GLU A 65 -13.89 -5.87 25.19
N THR A 66 -13.85 -4.54 25.30
CA THR A 66 -13.24 -3.88 26.47
C THR A 66 -14.22 -3.01 27.25
N ASN A 67 -13.84 -2.65 28.49
CA ASN A 67 -14.48 -1.59 29.27
C ASN A 67 -14.48 -0.20 28.58
N HIS A 68 -13.70 -0.02 27.50
CA HIS A 68 -13.63 1.18 26.67
C HIS A 68 -14.17 0.95 25.23
N GLY A 69 -15.10 0.00 25.05
CA GLY A 69 -15.68 -0.39 23.76
C GLY A 69 -14.88 -1.49 23.04
N PRO A 70 -15.30 -1.91 21.84
CA PRO A 70 -14.53 -2.85 21.03
C PRO A 70 -13.24 -2.18 20.55
N ARG A 71 -12.12 -2.93 20.52
CA ARG A 71 -10.82 -2.51 19.98
C ARG A 71 -10.22 -3.61 19.12
N SER A 72 -9.25 -3.29 18.28
CA SER A 72 -8.49 -4.29 17.50
C SER A 72 -7.13 -4.55 18.15
N LEU A 73 -6.85 -5.80 18.52
CA LEU A 73 -5.50 -6.26 18.89
C LEU A 73 -4.85 -6.88 17.65
N LYS A 74 -3.60 -6.51 17.36
CA LYS A 74 -2.86 -7.04 16.20
C LYS A 74 -1.43 -7.41 16.55
N VAL A 75 -1.01 -8.60 16.14
CA VAL A 75 0.41 -8.97 16.08
C VAL A 75 0.94 -8.77 14.66
N LEU A 76 1.91 -7.86 14.55
CA LEU A 76 2.48 -7.39 13.30
C LEU A 76 3.51 -8.41 12.79
N HIS A 77 3.36 -8.78 11.52
CA HIS A 77 3.97 -9.99 10.98
C HIS A 77 5.49 -9.86 10.69
N ARG A 78 6.03 -8.63 10.67
CA ARG A 78 7.47 -8.34 10.45
C ARG A 78 8.27 -8.32 11.77
N THR A 79 9.60 -8.14 11.68
CA THR A 79 10.44 -7.95 12.87
C THR A 79 10.05 -6.64 13.59
N PRO A 80 10.30 -6.50 14.90
CA PRO A 80 9.87 -5.31 15.65
C PRO A 80 10.33 -3.99 15.06
N GLU A 81 11.57 -3.93 14.57
CA GLU A 81 12.18 -2.75 13.96
C GLU A 81 11.47 -2.39 12.65
N ARG A 82 11.11 -3.40 11.85
CA ARG A 82 10.37 -3.21 10.59
C ARG A 82 8.92 -2.81 10.82
N SER A 83 8.26 -3.41 11.81
CA SER A 83 6.90 -3.07 12.21
C SER A 83 6.81 -1.67 12.81
N LEU A 84 7.82 -1.21 13.55
CA LEU A 84 7.84 0.13 14.13
C LEU A 84 7.78 1.25 13.07
N PHE A 85 8.23 0.99 11.84
CA PHE A 85 8.11 1.94 10.73
C PHE A 85 6.65 2.22 10.35
N SER A 86 5.79 1.19 10.31
CA SER A 86 4.36 1.37 10.01
C SER A 86 3.57 1.90 11.20
N VAL A 87 3.92 1.49 12.42
CA VAL A 87 3.33 2.01 13.66
C VAL A 87 3.57 3.52 13.78
N GLY A 88 4.82 3.99 13.62
CA GLY A 88 5.13 5.43 13.64
C GLY A 88 4.47 6.21 12.51
N ALA A 89 4.27 5.58 11.34
CA ALA A 89 3.58 6.20 10.20
C ALA A 89 2.09 6.39 10.50
N GLN A 90 1.46 5.39 11.12
CA GLN A 90 0.06 5.44 11.54
C GLN A 90 -0.16 6.54 12.59
N GLU A 91 0.72 6.67 13.59
CA GLU A 91 0.67 7.77 14.56
C GLU A 91 0.86 9.15 13.91
N TYR A 92 1.82 9.27 12.98
CA TYR A 92 2.05 10.51 12.23
C TYR A 92 0.84 10.94 11.42
N VAL A 93 0.19 10.01 10.71
CA VAL A 93 -1.02 10.29 9.91
C VAL A 93 -2.18 10.71 10.81
N VAL A 94 -2.41 10.04 11.96
CA VAL A 94 -3.42 10.47 12.95
C VAL A 94 -3.10 11.87 13.48
N GLY A 95 -1.82 12.17 13.77
CA GLY A 95 -1.35 13.48 14.19
C GLY A 95 -1.53 14.60 13.13
N LYS A 96 -1.74 14.24 11.86
CA LYS A 96 -2.14 15.16 10.78
C LYS A 96 -3.66 15.28 10.59
N GLY A 97 -4.46 14.64 11.44
CA GLY A 97 -5.91 14.54 11.30
C GLY A 97 -6.35 13.49 10.26
N GLY A 98 -5.44 12.59 9.86
CA GLY A 98 -5.70 11.60 8.83
C GLY A 98 -6.50 10.40 9.31
N ARG A 99 -7.40 9.92 8.44
CA ARG A 99 -8.37 8.86 8.71
C ARG A 99 -7.73 7.46 8.65
N VAL A 100 -7.00 7.10 9.70
CA VAL A 100 -6.51 5.73 9.97
C VAL A 100 -6.81 5.37 11.44
N PRO A 101 -7.02 4.10 11.81
CA PRO A 101 -7.34 3.73 13.19
C PRO A 101 -6.31 4.24 14.18
N ALA A 102 -6.73 4.93 15.25
CA ALA A 102 -5.79 5.47 16.22
C ALA A 102 -5.16 4.36 17.09
N ILE A 103 -3.88 4.53 17.41
CA ILE A 103 -3.12 3.58 18.25
C ILE A 103 -3.34 3.90 19.73
N ILE A 104 -3.88 2.94 20.47
CA ILE A 104 -3.99 3.02 21.92
C ILE A 104 -2.59 2.83 22.50
N HIS A 105 -2.20 3.73 23.40
CA HIS A 105 -0.93 3.60 24.11
C HIS A 105 -1.04 2.64 25.31
N THR A 106 0.07 1.99 25.66
CA THR A 106 0.20 1.20 26.88
C THR A 106 0.11 2.08 28.14
N LYS A 107 -0.04 1.45 29.31
CA LYS A 107 -0.01 2.10 30.63
C LYS A 107 1.22 3.00 30.85
N ASP A 108 2.35 2.62 30.26
CA ASP A 108 3.63 3.33 30.31
C ASP A 108 3.81 4.37 29.18
N GLY A 109 2.76 4.62 28.39
CA GLY A 109 2.74 5.65 27.35
C GLY A 109 3.43 5.28 26.03
N ASN A 110 3.51 3.99 25.67
CA ASN A 110 4.16 3.53 24.45
C ASN A 110 3.16 2.99 23.42
N ASN A 111 3.44 3.22 22.15
CA ASN A 111 2.57 2.90 21.00
C ASN A 111 2.44 1.39 20.67
N SER A 112 3.24 0.55 21.32
CA SER A 112 3.38 -0.86 20.95
C SER A 112 4.04 -1.69 22.06
N VAL A 113 3.95 -3.02 21.92
CA VAL A 113 4.51 -4.01 22.84
C VAL A 113 5.33 -5.04 22.06
N VAL A 114 6.56 -5.33 22.47
CA VAL A 114 7.34 -6.46 21.92
C VAL A 114 7.12 -7.70 22.78
N ALA A 115 6.55 -8.74 22.16
CA ALA A 115 6.26 -10.02 22.79
C ALA A 115 6.38 -11.16 21.74
N GLY A 116 6.99 -12.28 22.13
CA GLY A 116 7.18 -13.44 21.26
C GLY A 116 8.09 -13.20 20.04
N GLY A 117 8.90 -12.14 20.05
CA GLY A 117 9.75 -11.74 18.93
C GLY A 117 9.03 -10.95 17.82
N LYS A 118 7.74 -10.61 17.99
CA LYS A 118 6.98 -9.71 17.11
C LYS A 118 6.58 -8.43 17.84
N LEU A 119 6.11 -7.44 17.07
CA LEU A 119 5.52 -6.21 17.61
C LEU A 119 4.00 -6.35 17.64
N TRP A 120 3.38 -5.87 18.72
CA TRP A 120 1.95 -5.87 18.94
C TRP A 120 1.45 -4.44 19.11
N ILE A 121 0.28 -4.16 18.56
CA ILE A 121 -0.44 -2.88 18.74
C ILE A 121 -1.90 -3.15 19.11
N VAL A 122 -2.52 -2.17 19.76
CA VAL A 122 -3.98 -2.09 19.90
C VAL A 122 -4.46 -0.80 19.25
N THR A 123 -5.53 -0.88 18.46
CA THR A 123 -6.13 0.27 17.79
C THR A 123 -7.64 0.34 18.04
N ASP A 124 -8.25 1.47 17.71
CA ASP A 124 -9.70 1.59 17.66
C ASP A 124 -10.33 0.56 16.71
N TRP A 125 -11.46 0.00 17.12
CA TRP A 125 -12.34 -0.77 16.24
C TRP A 125 -13.48 0.14 15.80
N ILE A 126 -13.64 0.33 14.48
CA ILE A 126 -14.57 1.32 13.92
C ILE A 126 -15.72 0.56 13.25
N ASP A 127 -16.77 0.25 14.01
CA ASP A 127 -17.94 -0.54 13.53
C ASP A 127 -18.75 0.13 12.41
N THR A 128 -18.43 1.38 12.05
CA THR A 128 -19.09 2.13 10.98
C THR A 128 -18.36 2.08 9.63
N LEU A 129 -17.24 1.35 9.53
CA LEU A 129 -16.54 1.18 8.25
C LEU A 129 -17.29 0.21 7.33
N THR A 130 -17.40 0.58 6.06
CA THR A 130 -18.08 -0.20 5.03
C THR A 130 -17.25 -0.28 3.74
N PRO A 131 -17.24 -1.41 3.02
CA PRO A 131 -16.56 -1.52 1.72
C PRO A 131 -17.13 -0.53 0.71
N VAL A 132 -16.27 0.06 -0.11
CA VAL A 132 -16.67 0.90 -1.24
C VAL A 132 -17.10 0.01 -2.42
N ALA A 133 -18.12 0.41 -3.18
CA ALA A 133 -18.54 -0.29 -4.38
C ALA A 133 -17.41 -0.32 -5.43
N LYS A 134 -17.11 -1.51 -5.96
CA LYS A 134 -15.94 -1.74 -6.84
C LYS A 134 -16.13 -1.33 -8.30
N ILE A 135 -17.38 -1.30 -8.77
CA ILE A 135 -17.71 -1.32 -10.21
C ILE A 135 -18.30 0.03 -10.69
N ASP A 136 -18.81 0.86 -9.78
CA ASP A 136 -19.24 2.21 -10.14
C ASP A 136 -18.06 3.20 -10.17
N LEU A 137 -18.18 4.22 -11.02
CA LEU A 137 -17.17 5.27 -11.12
C LEU A 137 -17.17 6.16 -9.87
N ASP A 138 -18.34 6.42 -9.27
CA ASP A 138 -18.45 7.25 -8.07
C ASP A 138 -17.74 6.60 -6.86
N GLY A 139 -17.87 5.28 -6.65
CA GLY A 139 -17.12 4.55 -5.63
C GLY A 139 -15.63 4.53 -5.94
N ALA A 140 -15.23 4.27 -7.18
CA ALA A 140 -13.83 4.33 -7.61
C ALA A 140 -13.17 5.70 -7.38
N MET A 141 -13.88 6.78 -7.75
CA MET A 141 -13.45 8.16 -7.52
C MET A 141 -13.37 8.47 -6.02
N THR A 142 -14.35 8.04 -5.24
CA THR A 142 -14.35 8.24 -3.78
C THR A 142 -13.18 7.52 -3.10
N LEU A 143 -12.89 6.28 -3.51
CA LEU A 143 -11.74 5.51 -3.04
C LEU A 143 -10.41 6.20 -3.43
N CYS A 144 -10.28 6.68 -4.67
CA CYS A 144 -9.06 7.31 -5.15
C CYS A 144 -8.82 8.73 -4.58
N HIS A 145 -9.88 9.48 -4.26
CA HIS A 145 -9.79 10.70 -3.45
C HIS A 145 -9.25 10.39 -2.04
N GLY A 146 -9.80 9.36 -1.39
CA GLY A 146 -9.33 8.86 -0.10
C GLY A 146 -7.85 8.46 -0.11
N LEU A 147 -7.40 7.82 -1.18
CA LEU A 147 -6.00 7.49 -1.42
C LEU A 147 -5.11 8.74 -1.57
N GLY A 148 -5.62 9.77 -2.26
CA GLY A 148 -4.95 11.07 -2.35
C GLY A 148 -4.81 11.73 -0.98
N GLU A 149 -5.87 11.79 -0.18
CA GLU A 149 -5.84 12.35 1.18
C GLU A 149 -4.83 11.61 2.07
N PHE A 150 -4.85 10.27 2.05
CA PHE A 150 -3.87 9.43 2.74
C PHE A 150 -2.43 9.78 2.36
N HIS A 151 -2.12 9.80 1.06
CA HIS A 151 -0.78 10.14 0.59
C HIS A 151 -0.38 11.57 0.98
N SER A 152 -1.29 12.53 0.91
CA SER A 152 -1.08 13.92 1.33
C SER A 152 -0.70 14.00 2.82
N TRP A 153 -1.41 13.29 3.70
CA TRP A 153 -1.08 13.23 5.14
C TRP A 153 0.25 12.54 5.45
N THR A 154 0.72 11.61 4.62
CA THR A 154 2.01 10.93 4.84
C THR A 154 3.24 11.78 4.49
N LYS A 155 3.07 12.89 3.75
CA LYS A 155 4.18 13.80 3.42
C LYS A 155 4.79 14.42 4.68
N GLY A 156 6.11 14.51 4.71
CA GLY A 156 6.89 14.95 5.86
C GLY A 156 7.14 13.87 6.92
N TYR A 157 6.62 12.64 6.77
CA TYR A 157 6.88 11.57 7.75
C TYR A 157 8.38 11.29 7.88
N VAL A 158 8.84 11.16 9.13
CA VAL A 158 10.17 10.68 9.53
C VAL A 158 9.95 9.62 10.61
N PRO A 159 10.48 8.39 10.46
CA PRO A 159 10.22 7.31 11.41
C PRO A 159 10.99 7.47 12.73
N PRO A 160 10.60 6.73 13.79
CA PRO A 160 11.41 6.55 14.99
C PRO A 160 12.84 6.08 14.66
N LEU A 161 13.83 6.47 15.47
CA LEU A 161 15.24 6.17 15.23
C LEU A 161 15.53 4.65 15.27
N GLU A 162 14.71 3.92 16.02
CA GLU A 162 14.79 2.48 16.22
C GLU A 162 14.12 1.67 15.07
N ALA A 163 13.49 2.35 14.10
CA ALA A 163 12.73 1.71 13.03
C ALA A 163 13.57 1.39 11.78
N GLY A 164 13.30 0.24 11.17
CA GLY A 164 13.99 -0.23 9.96
C GLY A 164 13.44 0.42 8.68
N ARG A 165 14.16 1.42 8.15
CA ARG A 165 13.88 2.19 6.90
C ARG A 165 13.15 1.37 5.81
N SER A 166 11.84 1.59 5.66
CA SER A 166 11.01 0.95 4.63
C SER A 166 10.94 1.84 3.38
N SER A 167 11.58 1.41 2.28
CA SER A 167 11.71 2.23 1.08
C SER A 167 11.79 1.41 -0.20
N ARG A 168 11.10 1.91 -1.23
CA ARG A 168 11.04 1.39 -2.60
C ARG A 168 11.27 2.48 -3.65
N ILE A 169 11.24 3.76 -3.27
CA ILE A 169 11.35 4.91 -4.19
C ILE A 169 12.60 4.86 -5.08
N PHE A 170 13.73 4.38 -4.56
CA PHE A 170 15.00 4.26 -5.31
C PHE A 170 15.10 3.02 -6.21
N LYS A 171 14.05 2.18 -6.27
CA LYS A 171 14.13 0.82 -6.80
C LYS A 171 13.33 0.59 -8.08
N TRP A 172 12.80 1.63 -8.75
CA TRP A 172 11.96 1.43 -9.96
C TRP A 172 12.76 0.86 -11.13
N GLU A 173 13.95 1.42 -11.39
CA GLU A 173 14.85 0.97 -12.46
C GLU A 173 15.16 -0.54 -12.34
N SER A 174 15.72 -0.96 -11.20
CA SER A 174 15.99 -2.38 -10.90
C SER A 174 14.76 -3.28 -10.71
N GLN A 175 13.54 -2.73 -10.73
CA GLN A 175 12.31 -3.50 -10.82
C GLN A 175 11.89 -3.74 -12.27
N TYR A 176 11.99 -2.74 -13.14
CA TYR A 176 11.70 -2.90 -14.56
C TYR A 176 12.70 -3.84 -15.24
N GLU A 177 14.01 -3.65 -15.04
CA GLU A 177 15.07 -4.58 -15.49
C GLU A 177 14.78 -6.03 -15.07
N LYS A 178 14.37 -6.22 -13.83
CA LYS A 178 14.04 -7.51 -13.21
C LYS A 178 12.74 -8.12 -13.74
N ILE A 179 11.80 -7.31 -14.23
CA ILE A 179 10.59 -7.79 -14.91
C ILE A 179 10.95 -8.18 -16.35
N MET A 180 11.66 -7.33 -17.10
CA MET A 180 12.17 -7.62 -18.45
C MET A 180 12.97 -8.93 -18.48
N THR A 181 13.91 -9.10 -17.55
CA THR A 181 14.71 -10.33 -17.39
C THR A 181 13.82 -11.57 -17.22
N LYS A 182 12.73 -11.47 -16.46
CA LYS A 182 11.81 -12.59 -16.21
C LYS A 182 10.85 -12.86 -17.35
N ILE A 183 10.43 -11.85 -18.10
CA ILE A 183 9.66 -12.04 -19.34
C ILE A 183 10.49 -12.89 -20.31
N GLY A 184 11.78 -12.58 -20.48
CA GLY A 184 12.70 -13.41 -21.27
C GLY A 184 12.84 -14.87 -20.77
N TRP A 185 12.68 -15.13 -19.45
CA TRP A 185 12.65 -16.51 -18.94
C TRP A 185 11.43 -17.29 -19.43
N PHE A 186 10.29 -16.65 -19.68
CA PHE A 186 9.10 -17.32 -20.18
C PHE A 186 9.33 -17.94 -21.56
N ARG A 187 10.13 -17.28 -22.42
CA ARG A 187 10.54 -17.80 -23.73
C ARG A 187 11.31 -19.12 -23.61
N HIS A 188 12.30 -19.17 -22.71
CA HIS A 188 13.06 -20.39 -22.44
C HIS A 188 12.19 -21.51 -21.86
N ILE A 189 11.15 -21.18 -21.08
CA ILE A 189 10.24 -22.17 -20.50
C ILE A 189 9.27 -22.73 -21.56
N GLY A 190 8.68 -21.89 -22.42
CA GLY A 190 7.84 -22.36 -23.53
C GLY A 190 8.60 -23.25 -24.51
N LEU A 191 9.86 -22.90 -24.83
CA LEU A 191 10.75 -23.74 -25.67
C LEU A 191 11.19 -25.04 -24.98
N ALA A 192 11.27 -25.08 -23.65
CA ALA A 192 11.64 -26.28 -22.89
C ALA A 192 10.49 -27.28 -22.70
N TYR A 193 9.24 -26.84 -22.89
CA TYR A 193 8.03 -27.68 -22.76
C TYR A 193 7.09 -27.48 -23.97
N PRO A 194 7.53 -27.84 -25.19
CA PRO A 194 6.74 -27.61 -26.41
C PRO A 194 5.39 -28.36 -26.41
N GLU A 195 5.32 -29.51 -25.72
CA GLU A 195 4.12 -30.34 -25.60
C GLU A 195 3.06 -29.79 -24.61
N ALA A 196 3.32 -28.68 -23.91
CA ALA A 196 2.33 -28.08 -23.01
C ALA A 196 1.38 -27.16 -23.79
N ALA A 197 0.08 -27.26 -23.54
CA ALA A 197 -0.98 -26.69 -24.38
C ALA A 197 -0.79 -25.19 -24.68
N ALA A 198 -0.46 -24.38 -23.66
CA ALA A 198 -0.27 -22.94 -23.80
C ALA A 198 1.12 -22.53 -24.33
N SER A 199 2.07 -23.45 -24.54
CA SER A 199 3.44 -23.10 -24.97
C SER A 199 3.48 -22.37 -26.34
N PRO A 200 2.76 -22.80 -27.39
CA PRO A 200 2.72 -22.08 -28.66
C PRO A 200 2.13 -20.66 -28.53
N HIS A 201 1.09 -20.50 -27.69
CA HIS A 201 0.45 -19.21 -27.44
C HIS A 201 1.33 -18.28 -26.60
N LEU A 202 2.00 -18.81 -25.57
CA LEU A 202 2.99 -18.07 -24.78
C LEU A 202 4.12 -17.54 -25.68
N LEU A 203 4.62 -18.37 -26.59
CA LEU A 203 5.68 -17.98 -27.52
C LEU A 203 5.20 -16.94 -28.56
N SER A 204 3.95 -16.99 -29.02
CA SER A 204 3.43 -16.05 -30.03
C SER A 204 3.20 -14.63 -29.48
N VAL A 205 2.96 -14.46 -28.19
CA VAL A 205 2.75 -13.12 -27.57
C VAL A 205 4.01 -12.48 -26.99
N LEU A 206 5.07 -13.27 -26.77
CA LEU A 206 6.24 -12.82 -26.01
C LEU A 206 7.04 -11.70 -26.70
N ASP A 207 7.17 -11.72 -28.03
CA ASP A 207 7.87 -10.66 -28.78
C ASP A 207 7.26 -9.29 -28.51
N THR A 208 5.92 -9.21 -28.50
CA THR A 208 5.16 -7.98 -28.21
C THR A 208 5.46 -7.47 -26.80
N PHE A 209 5.33 -8.32 -25.77
CA PHE A 209 5.52 -7.89 -24.38
C PHE A 209 6.99 -7.64 -24.00
N GLU A 210 7.93 -8.36 -24.61
CA GLU A 210 9.36 -8.03 -24.49
C GLU A 210 9.69 -6.68 -25.12
N GLN A 211 9.11 -6.35 -26.28
CA GLN A 211 9.36 -5.08 -26.96
C GLN A 211 8.74 -3.89 -26.21
N GLN A 212 7.46 -4.00 -25.81
CA GLN A 212 6.81 -3.01 -24.94
C GLN A 212 7.61 -2.72 -23.66
N ALA A 213 8.16 -3.76 -23.02
CA ALA A 213 8.95 -3.59 -21.81
C ALA A 213 10.26 -2.81 -22.08
N LYS A 214 10.93 -3.05 -23.21
CA LYS A 214 12.13 -2.29 -23.63
C LYS A 214 11.80 -0.83 -23.91
N ASP A 215 10.76 -0.56 -24.70
CA ASP A 215 10.41 0.79 -25.15
C ASP A 215 9.95 1.67 -23.98
N ILE A 216 9.11 1.13 -23.08
CA ILE A 216 8.67 1.86 -21.89
C ILE A 216 9.80 2.00 -20.85
N PHE A 217 10.74 1.04 -20.76
CA PHE A 217 11.93 1.21 -19.93
C PHE A 217 12.86 2.30 -20.44
N ALA A 218 13.08 2.40 -21.76
CA ALA A 218 13.83 3.50 -22.36
C ALA A 218 13.16 4.86 -22.10
N ARG A 219 11.83 4.95 -22.23
CA ARG A 219 11.08 6.16 -21.84
C ARG A 219 11.24 6.49 -20.35
N PHE A 220 11.17 5.48 -19.47
CA PHE A 220 11.41 5.66 -18.04
C PHE A 220 12.82 6.20 -17.75
N GLN A 221 13.86 5.70 -18.43
CA GLN A 221 15.23 6.18 -18.24
C GLN A 221 15.45 7.62 -18.71
N ALA A 222 14.67 8.08 -19.71
CA ALA A 222 14.65 9.47 -20.17
C ALA A 222 13.80 10.42 -19.30
N SER A 223 12.95 9.88 -18.41
CA SER A 223 12.01 10.67 -17.59
C SER A 223 12.67 11.41 -16.42
N SER A 224 11.93 12.34 -15.82
CA SER A 224 12.37 13.09 -14.63
C SER A 224 12.53 12.25 -13.35
N TYR A 225 12.26 10.93 -13.33
CA TYR A 225 12.36 10.07 -12.13
C TYR A 225 13.65 10.28 -11.33
N ARG A 226 14.82 10.26 -11.99
CA ARG A 226 16.13 10.42 -11.31
C ARG A 226 16.30 11.81 -10.69
N LYS A 227 15.62 12.85 -11.22
CA LYS A 227 15.57 14.21 -10.64
C LYS A 227 14.56 14.30 -9.49
N MET A 228 13.40 13.64 -9.65
CA MET A 228 12.30 13.62 -8.68
C MET A 228 12.69 12.95 -7.36
N ILE A 229 13.39 11.81 -7.39
CA ILE A 229 13.82 11.10 -6.17
C ILE A 229 14.85 11.87 -5.34
N ARG A 230 15.55 12.87 -5.92
CA ARG A 230 16.46 13.78 -5.18
C ARG A 230 15.74 14.64 -4.14
N LYS A 231 14.41 14.81 -4.24
CA LYS A 231 13.60 15.48 -3.20
C LYS A 231 13.58 14.73 -1.86
N GLY A 232 13.98 13.45 -1.85
CA GLY A 232 14.09 12.63 -0.65
C GLY A 232 12.79 11.93 -0.24
N GLU A 233 12.94 10.93 0.63
CA GLU A 233 11.88 10.02 1.06
C GLU A 233 10.68 10.73 1.72
N SER A 234 10.95 11.64 2.65
CA SER A 234 9.92 12.36 3.39
C SER A 234 9.13 13.37 2.54
N HIS A 235 9.69 13.89 1.45
CA HIS A 235 8.97 14.79 0.54
C HIS A 235 7.83 14.07 -0.18
N TRP A 236 8.12 12.87 -0.70
CA TRP A 236 7.15 12.05 -1.42
C TRP A 236 6.12 11.39 -0.50
N GLY A 237 6.50 11.10 0.74
CA GLY A 237 5.63 10.40 1.69
C GLY A 237 5.58 8.90 1.42
N LEU A 238 4.50 8.26 1.83
CA LEU A 238 4.36 6.80 1.80
C LEU A 238 3.36 6.37 0.74
N ALA A 239 3.69 5.30 0.03
CA ALA A 239 2.68 4.45 -0.60
C ALA A 239 2.21 3.40 0.42
N HIS A 240 0.92 3.06 0.40
CA HIS A 240 0.35 1.96 1.18
C HIS A 240 0.90 0.59 0.78
N GLN A 241 1.30 0.47 -0.49
CA GLN A 241 1.82 -0.73 -1.17
C GLN A 241 0.82 -1.87 -1.37
N ASP A 242 -0.26 -1.94 -0.58
CA ASP A 242 -1.34 -2.91 -0.69
C ASP A 242 -2.70 -2.21 -0.58
N TYR A 243 -2.89 -1.12 -1.34
CA TYR A 243 -4.17 -0.38 -1.35
C TYR A 243 -5.18 -1.05 -2.27
N GLY A 244 -6.45 -1.06 -1.84
CA GLY A 244 -7.53 -1.75 -2.53
C GLY A 244 -8.86 -1.61 -1.80
N TRP A 245 -9.92 -2.14 -2.40
CA TRP A 245 -11.32 -2.05 -1.96
C TRP A 245 -11.60 -2.59 -0.54
N SER A 246 -10.73 -3.45 0.00
CA SER A 246 -10.78 -3.92 1.39
C SER A 246 -10.06 -3.01 2.37
N ASN A 247 -9.06 -2.26 1.90
CA ASN A 247 -8.09 -1.54 2.75
C ASN A 247 -8.32 -0.02 2.75
N GLY A 248 -9.08 0.50 1.79
CA GLY A 248 -9.77 1.79 1.88
C GLY A 248 -11.27 1.55 2.05
N GLN A 249 -11.84 1.92 3.20
CA GLN A 249 -13.25 1.70 3.54
C GLN A 249 -13.96 3.03 3.81
N MET A 250 -15.23 3.17 3.42
CA MET A 250 -16.04 4.33 3.72
C MET A 250 -16.39 4.38 5.20
N GLY A 251 -16.23 5.55 5.82
CA GLY A 251 -16.55 5.77 7.23
C GLY A 251 -16.85 7.24 7.53
N PRO A 252 -16.85 7.64 8.81
CA PRO A 252 -17.06 9.03 9.22
C PRO A 252 -16.07 9.98 8.52
N ASN A 253 -16.59 11.01 7.87
CA ASN A 253 -15.83 12.04 7.15
C ASN A 253 -14.98 11.52 5.97
N GLY A 254 -15.34 10.39 5.35
CA GLY A 254 -14.74 9.89 4.10
C GLY A 254 -14.04 8.53 4.25
N ILE A 255 -13.10 8.25 3.35
CA ILE A 255 -12.37 6.97 3.32
C ILE A 255 -11.36 6.87 4.47
N TRP A 256 -11.43 5.77 5.23
CA TRP A 256 -10.42 5.36 6.21
C TRP A 256 -9.49 4.31 5.60
N VAL A 257 -8.21 4.35 5.96
CA VAL A 257 -7.18 3.42 5.45
C VAL A 257 -6.71 2.47 6.56
N ILE A 258 -6.65 1.17 6.25
CA ILE A 258 -6.33 0.08 7.20
C ILE A 258 -5.28 -0.89 6.64
N ASP A 259 -4.68 -1.69 7.53
CA ASP A 259 -3.55 -2.61 7.28
C ASP A 259 -2.26 -1.96 6.73
N LEU A 260 -1.84 -0.86 7.39
CA LEU A 260 -0.62 -0.10 7.10
C LEU A 260 0.70 -0.91 7.25
N ASP A 261 0.68 -2.21 7.56
CA ASP A 261 1.87 -3.08 7.67
C ASP A 261 2.78 -3.05 6.42
N GLY A 262 2.21 -2.72 5.25
CA GLY A 262 2.89 -2.68 3.96
C GLY A 262 3.64 -1.39 3.63
N VAL A 263 3.42 -0.29 4.38
CA VAL A 263 3.83 1.06 3.95
C VAL A 263 5.33 1.20 3.72
N ALA A 264 5.69 1.98 2.69
CA ALA A 264 7.07 2.29 2.35
C ALA A 264 7.15 3.64 1.64
N TYR A 265 8.28 4.33 1.79
CA TYR A 265 8.61 5.48 0.95
C TYR A 265 8.69 5.04 -0.52
N ASP A 266 7.85 5.64 -1.36
CA ASP A 266 7.73 5.35 -2.80
C ASP A 266 7.11 6.57 -3.48
N LEU A 267 7.04 6.61 -4.81
CA LEU A 267 6.17 7.59 -5.48
C LEU A 267 4.71 7.18 -5.26
N PRO A 268 3.85 7.97 -4.59
CA PRO A 268 2.55 7.46 -4.12
C PRO A 268 1.54 7.13 -5.23
N ILE A 269 1.76 7.66 -6.44
CA ILE A 269 1.06 7.23 -7.68
C ILE A 269 1.13 5.72 -7.93
N ARG A 270 2.11 5.01 -7.36
CA ARG A 270 2.26 3.56 -7.53
C ARG A 270 1.01 2.76 -7.13
N ASP A 271 0.28 3.23 -6.12
CA ASP A 271 -0.93 2.58 -5.65
C ASP A 271 -2.16 3.01 -6.47
N LEU A 272 -2.23 4.27 -6.92
CA LEU A 272 -3.21 4.70 -7.92
C LEU A 272 -3.09 3.85 -9.20
N ARG A 273 -1.87 3.59 -9.66
CA ARG A 273 -1.61 2.69 -10.80
C ARG A 273 -2.13 1.28 -10.54
N LYS A 274 -1.99 0.72 -9.33
CA LYS A 274 -2.55 -0.60 -8.98
C LYS A 274 -4.06 -0.62 -9.08
N ILE A 275 -4.75 0.38 -8.53
CA ILE A 275 -6.21 0.49 -8.62
C ILE A 275 -6.64 0.56 -10.09
N ILE A 276 -5.97 1.38 -10.90
CA ILE A 276 -6.27 1.49 -12.34
C ILE A 276 -6.02 0.17 -13.07
N THR A 277 -4.78 -0.35 -13.08
CA THR A 277 -4.44 -1.51 -13.92
C THR A 277 -5.18 -2.77 -13.50
N SER A 278 -5.42 -3.00 -12.19
CA SER A 278 -6.24 -4.12 -11.74
C SER A 278 -7.72 -3.99 -12.11
N THR A 279 -8.30 -2.77 -12.08
CA THR A 279 -9.71 -2.61 -12.44
C THR A 279 -9.93 -2.75 -13.96
N MET A 280 -9.00 -2.31 -14.81
CA MET A 280 -9.08 -2.55 -16.26
C MET A 280 -8.85 -4.04 -16.61
N ASP A 281 -7.96 -4.72 -15.87
CA ASP A 281 -7.70 -6.18 -15.93
C ASP A 281 -8.92 -7.02 -15.49
N ASP A 282 -9.69 -6.54 -14.51
CA ASP A 282 -10.97 -7.13 -14.08
C ASP A 282 -12.13 -6.81 -15.04
N MET A 283 -12.15 -5.63 -15.66
CA MET A 283 -13.15 -5.24 -16.67
C MET A 283 -12.89 -5.86 -18.05
N GLY A 284 -11.67 -6.33 -18.33
CA GLY A 284 -11.26 -6.93 -19.60
C GLY A 284 -11.03 -5.94 -20.74
N ALA A 285 -11.11 -4.63 -20.47
CA ALA A 285 -10.88 -3.55 -21.42
C ALA A 285 -10.56 -2.25 -20.67
N TRP A 286 -9.81 -1.35 -21.30
CA TRP A 286 -9.49 -0.04 -20.73
C TRP A 286 -10.60 0.97 -20.99
N ASP A 287 -11.10 1.64 -19.95
CA ASP A 287 -12.08 2.72 -20.03
C ASP A 287 -11.42 4.08 -19.72
N LEU A 288 -11.27 4.91 -20.76
CA LEU A 288 -10.65 6.23 -20.66
C LEU A 288 -11.44 7.21 -19.77
N ALA A 289 -12.76 7.11 -19.71
CA ALA A 289 -13.58 7.99 -18.88
C ALA A 289 -13.45 7.61 -17.40
N TRP A 290 -13.45 6.30 -17.11
CA TRP A 290 -13.21 5.78 -15.76
C TRP A 290 -11.80 6.16 -15.27
N ILE A 291 -10.77 5.94 -16.09
CA ILE A 291 -9.37 6.26 -15.76
C ILE A 291 -9.20 7.77 -15.48
N ARG A 292 -9.76 8.63 -16.34
CA ARG A 292 -9.74 10.09 -16.11
C ARG A 292 -10.41 10.46 -14.80
N GLY A 293 -11.60 9.91 -14.52
CA GLY A 293 -12.33 10.18 -13.28
C GLY A 293 -11.53 9.85 -12.02
N VAL A 294 -10.91 8.67 -11.95
CA VAL A 294 -10.14 8.28 -10.75
C VAL A 294 -8.82 9.05 -10.60
N ILE A 295 -8.15 9.42 -11.69
CA ILE A 295 -6.94 10.27 -11.64
C ILE A 295 -7.29 11.69 -11.20
N ASP A 296 -8.36 12.27 -11.72
CA ASP A 296 -8.89 13.58 -11.31
C ASP A 296 -9.33 13.59 -9.84
N ALA A 297 -10.04 12.56 -9.39
CA ALA A 297 -10.44 12.41 -7.99
C ALA A 297 -9.25 12.30 -7.03
N TYR A 298 -8.19 11.58 -7.43
CA TYR A 298 -6.92 11.55 -6.70
C TYR A 298 -6.23 12.92 -6.71
N HIS A 299 -6.12 13.56 -7.88
CA HIS A 299 -5.42 14.82 -8.08
C HIS A 299 -5.99 15.95 -7.21
N ARG A 300 -7.32 16.00 -7.02
CA ARG A 300 -7.96 16.97 -6.10
C ARG A 300 -7.46 16.88 -4.66
N ALA A 301 -7.10 15.67 -4.20
CA ALA A 301 -6.67 15.42 -2.82
C ALA A 301 -5.14 15.39 -2.66
N ASN A 302 -4.41 14.95 -3.70
CA ASN A 302 -2.96 15.00 -3.78
C ASN A 302 -2.54 15.43 -5.20
N PRO A 303 -2.33 16.74 -5.43
CA PRO A 303 -2.03 17.27 -6.76
C PRO A 303 -0.83 16.60 -7.43
N LEU A 304 -1.05 16.21 -8.69
CA LEU A 304 -0.02 15.72 -9.61
C LEU A 304 0.56 16.89 -10.38
N ASP A 305 1.89 16.92 -10.51
CA ASP A 305 2.56 17.67 -11.58
C ASP A 305 2.69 16.78 -12.84
N ARG A 306 3.16 17.40 -13.93
CA ARG A 306 3.31 16.78 -15.24
C ARG A 306 4.21 15.56 -15.22
N GLU A 307 5.31 15.64 -14.49
CA GLU A 307 6.35 14.60 -14.42
C GLU A 307 5.85 13.42 -13.57
N THR A 308 5.06 13.68 -12.52
CA THR A 308 4.37 12.64 -11.76
C THR A 308 3.25 12.00 -12.58
N PHE A 309 2.52 12.75 -13.42
CA PHE A 309 1.56 12.18 -14.36
C PHE A 309 2.26 11.33 -15.44
N GLU A 310 3.40 11.76 -15.97
CA GLU A 310 4.20 10.96 -16.90
C GLU A 310 4.65 9.63 -16.26
N LEU A 311 5.16 9.64 -15.02
CA LEU A 311 5.54 8.39 -14.35
C LEU A 311 4.36 7.47 -14.05
N LEU A 312 3.17 8.02 -13.80
CA LEU A 312 1.93 7.23 -13.71
C LEU A 312 1.58 6.59 -15.06
N TRP A 313 1.68 7.34 -16.16
CA TRP A 313 1.48 6.83 -17.53
C TRP A 313 2.48 5.73 -17.89
N ILE A 314 3.76 5.93 -17.56
CA ILE A 314 4.84 4.97 -17.81
C ILE A 314 4.62 3.66 -17.03
N ASP A 315 4.29 3.73 -15.73
CA ASP A 315 4.04 2.52 -14.92
C ASP A 315 2.71 1.82 -15.29
N MET A 316 1.77 2.53 -15.95
CA MET A 316 0.56 1.96 -16.59
C MET A 316 0.85 1.29 -17.95
N ALA A 317 1.76 1.86 -18.74
CA ALA A 317 2.11 1.35 -20.06
C ALA A 317 2.96 0.07 -19.98
N PHE A 318 3.90 0.04 -19.02
CA PHE A 318 4.80 -1.10 -18.78
C PHE A 318 3.99 -2.39 -18.50
N PRO A 319 4.40 -3.57 -19.01
CA PRO A 319 3.60 -4.81 -18.97
C PRO A 319 3.58 -5.51 -17.60
N ASN A 320 3.26 -4.74 -16.55
CA ASN A 320 3.11 -5.16 -15.16
C ASN A 320 2.06 -6.28 -15.01
N GLU A 321 0.91 -6.19 -15.70
CA GLU A 321 -0.18 -7.18 -15.58
C GLU A 321 0.12 -8.50 -16.31
N PHE A 322 0.69 -8.45 -17.52
CA PHE A 322 1.21 -9.63 -18.21
C PHE A 322 2.22 -10.38 -17.33
N TYR A 323 3.20 -9.65 -16.76
CA TYR A 323 4.13 -10.25 -15.81
C TYR A 323 3.44 -10.77 -14.53
N LYS A 324 2.46 -10.04 -13.97
CA LYS A 324 1.69 -10.45 -12.77
C LYS A 324 1.03 -11.81 -12.97
N HIS A 325 0.45 -12.05 -14.13
CA HIS A 325 -0.32 -13.27 -14.41
C HIS A 325 0.57 -14.43 -14.89
N VAL A 326 1.50 -14.19 -15.81
CA VAL A 326 2.29 -15.28 -16.44
C VAL A 326 3.39 -15.83 -15.53
N LYS A 327 3.86 -15.07 -14.51
CA LYS A 327 4.97 -15.45 -13.61
C LYS A 327 4.91 -16.85 -13.00
N GLU A 328 3.72 -17.43 -12.84
CA GLU A 328 3.53 -18.74 -12.20
C GLU A 328 4.13 -19.89 -13.03
N VAL A 329 4.35 -19.65 -14.32
CA VAL A 329 5.08 -20.54 -15.23
C VAL A 329 6.51 -20.85 -14.75
N VAL A 330 7.11 -19.99 -13.90
CA VAL A 330 8.44 -20.19 -13.31
C VAL A 330 8.41 -21.16 -12.11
N PHE A 331 7.24 -21.40 -11.51
CA PHE A 331 7.07 -22.23 -10.32
C PHE A 331 6.37 -23.57 -10.62
N ARG A 332 5.34 -23.57 -11.47
CA ARG A 332 4.56 -24.76 -11.87
C ARG A 332 4.45 -24.91 -13.41
N PRO A 333 5.55 -24.89 -14.19
CA PRO A 333 5.51 -24.77 -15.66
C PRO A 333 4.54 -25.74 -16.36
N VAL A 334 4.73 -27.05 -16.21
CA VAL A 334 3.94 -28.06 -16.93
C VAL A 334 2.48 -28.11 -16.47
N GLU A 335 2.20 -27.76 -15.23
CA GLU A 335 0.84 -27.75 -14.69
C GLU A 335 0.11 -26.49 -15.20
N PHE A 336 0.65 -25.32 -14.88
CA PHE A 336 0.08 -24.01 -15.23
C PHE A 336 -0.13 -23.84 -16.74
N MET A 337 0.81 -24.30 -17.59
CA MET A 337 0.69 -24.23 -19.06
C MET A 337 -0.32 -25.21 -19.66
N ASN A 338 -0.83 -26.18 -18.91
CA ASN A 338 -1.85 -27.12 -19.36
C ASN A 338 -3.24 -26.85 -18.74
N THR A 339 -3.34 -26.09 -17.65
CA THR A 339 -4.61 -25.90 -16.92
C THR A 339 -5.09 -24.45 -16.79
N GLU A 340 -4.19 -23.46 -16.83
CA GLU A 340 -4.50 -22.07 -16.43
C GLU A 340 -4.05 -21.03 -17.45
N LEU A 341 -2.86 -21.17 -18.03
CA LEU A 341 -2.19 -20.08 -18.76
C LEU A 341 -2.93 -19.66 -20.04
N ASP A 342 -3.52 -20.57 -20.80
CA ASP A 342 -4.05 -20.25 -22.14
C ASP A 342 -5.19 -19.20 -22.07
N ALA A 343 -6.18 -19.45 -21.22
CA ALA A 343 -7.27 -18.50 -20.95
C ALA A 343 -6.80 -17.21 -20.23
N ILE A 344 -5.66 -17.26 -19.52
CA ILE A 344 -5.01 -16.09 -18.95
C ILE A 344 -4.38 -15.22 -20.07
N LEU A 345 -3.73 -15.84 -21.06
CA LEU A 345 -3.16 -15.14 -22.21
C LEU A 345 -4.25 -14.51 -23.07
N ASP A 346 -5.33 -15.24 -23.40
CA ASP A 346 -6.51 -14.70 -24.12
C ASP A 346 -7.03 -13.41 -23.46
N ARG A 347 -7.26 -13.45 -22.15
CA ARG A 347 -7.79 -12.31 -21.39
C ARG A 347 -6.81 -11.13 -21.35
N VAL A 348 -5.51 -11.40 -21.21
CA VAL A 348 -4.48 -10.34 -21.22
C VAL A 348 -4.34 -9.72 -22.61
N VAL A 349 -4.32 -10.52 -23.68
CA VAL A 349 -4.28 -10.03 -25.07
C VAL A 349 -5.52 -9.20 -25.41
N ALA A 350 -6.72 -9.66 -25.00
CA ALA A 350 -7.96 -8.91 -25.18
C ALA A 350 -7.93 -7.55 -24.44
N THR A 351 -7.43 -7.50 -23.21
CA THR A 351 -7.30 -6.27 -22.41
C THR A 351 -6.24 -5.32 -22.99
N GLU A 352 -5.15 -5.85 -23.54
CA GLU A 352 -4.06 -5.10 -24.16
C GLU A 352 -4.48 -4.45 -25.50
N ALA A 353 -5.50 -5.00 -26.18
CA ALA A 353 -5.93 -4.59 -27.51
C ALA A 353 -6.39 -3.12 -27.61
N ASN A 354 -7.10 -2.58 -26.61
CA ASN A 354 -7.53 -1.17 -26.61
C ASN A 354 -6.69 -0.25 -25.69
N LYS A 355 -5.87 -0.82 -24.81
CA LYS A 355 -4.96 -0.09 -23.89
C LYS A 355 -4.14 0.99 -24.61
N TRP A 356 -3.55 0.69 -25.77
CA TRP A 356 -2.70 1.64 -26.50
C TRP A 356 -3.46 2.75 -27.21
N GLU A 357 -4.76 2.61 -27.46
CA GLU A 357 -5.62 3.74 -27.86
C GLU A 357 -5.89 4.65 -26.66
N VAL A 358 -6.34 4.06 -25.55
CA VAL A 358 -6.63 4.77 -24.29
C VAL A 358 -5.40 5.52 -23.77
N LEU A 359 -4.22 4.90 -23.76
CA LEU A 359 -2.98 5.54 -23.32
C LEU A 359 -2.57 6.71 -24.23
N ARG A 360 -2.76 6.63 -25.56
CA ARG A 360 -2.45 7.75 -26.49
C ARG A 360 -3.41 8.93 -26.34
N GLU A 361 -4.66 8.68 -25.95
CA GLU A 361 -5.61 9.76 -25.62
C GLU A 361 -5.34 10.36 -24.24
N LEU A 362 -4.99 9.52 -23.25
CA LEU A 362 -4.63 9.93 -21.89
C LEU A 362 -3.31 10.71 -21.84
N GLU A 363 -2.34 10.40 -22.70
CA GLU A 363 -1.07 11.11 -22.81
C GLU A 363 -1.26 12.62 -23.10
N LYS A 364 -2.30 12.97 -23.86
CA LYS A 364 -2.63 14.37 -24.18
C LYS A 364 -2.98 15.17 -22.94
N ASP A 365 -3.53 14.51 -21.91
CA ASP A 365 -3.92 15.16 -20.65
C ASP A 365 -2.69 15.62 -19.84
N MET A 366 -1.48 15.13 -20.15
CA MET A 366 -0.22 15.58 -19.57
C MET A 366 -0.01 17.11 -19.71
N ALA A 367 -0.62 17.73 -20.73
CA ALA A 367 -0.62 19.19 -20.91
C ALA A 367 -1.45 19.95 -19.87
N ASN A 368 -2.45 19.31 -19.26
CA ASN A 368 -3.35 19.92 -18.26
C ASN A 368 -2.65 20.10 -16.89
N TYR A 369 -1.57 19.36 -16.64
CA TYR A 369 -0.83 19.42 -15.37
C TYR A 369 0.30 20.46 -15.45
N PRO A 370 0.55 21.22 -14.36
CA PRO A 370 1.69 22.12 -14.26
C PRO A 370 3.00 21.30 -14.23
N SER A 371 4.08 21.85 -14.78
CA SER A 371 5.41 21.23 -14.64
C SER A 371 5.95 21.46 -13.22
N GLY A 372 6.49 20.40 -12.63
CA GLY A 372 7.07 20.37 -11.30
C GLY A 372 8.53 20.82 -11.28
N ASN A 373 8.95 21.35 -10.12
CA ASN A 373 10.27 21.96 -9.97
C ASN A 373 11.35 20.90 -9.70
N TYR A 374 11.88 20.27 -10.75
CA TYR A 374 12.93 19.25 -10.70
C TYR A 374 14.17 19.69 -11.48
N PRO A 375 14.96 20.66 -10.96
CA PRO A 375 16.06 21.24 -11.69
C PRO A 375 17.15 20.19 -11.95
N ASP A 376 17.83 20.37 -13.07
CA ASP A 376 19.16 19.81 -13.25
C ASP A 376 20.10 20.52 -12.28
N VAL A 377 20.65 19.72 -11.38
CA VAL A 377 21.79 20.11 -10.55
C VAL A 377 22.99 19.69 -11.37
N GLU A 378 23.93 20.61 -11.59
CA GLU A 378 25.23 20.27 -12.18
C GLU A 378 25.91 19.20 -11.32
N GLU A 379 26.80 18.39 -11.91
CA GLU A 379 27.48 17.31 -11.17
C GLU A 379 28.59 17.85 -10.24
N GLU A 380 28.20 18.64 -9.22
CA GLU A 380 29.00 18.74 -8.00
C GLU A 380 29.29 17.32 -7.50
N ALA A 381 30.58 17.01 -7.37
CA ALA A 381 31.11 15.65 -7.33
C ALA A 381 30.26 14.72 -6.45
N ALA A 382 29.55 13.79 -7.11
CA ALA A 382 28.55 12.93 -6.47
C ALA A 382 29.12 12.29 -5.20
N SER A 383 28.44 12.47 -4.06
CA SER A 383 28.84 12.03 -2.73
C SER A 383 28.72 10.51 -2.58
N GLU A 384 29.53 9.80 -3.36
CA GLU A 384 29.25 8.49 -3.96
C GLU A 384 27.94 8.46 -4.78
N PRO A 385 27.79 7.57 -5.79
CA PRO A 385 26.45 7.10 -6.14
C PRO A 385 25.78 6.53 -4.89
N TYR A 386 24.45 6.58 -4.77
CA TYR A 386 23.71 6.01 -3.64
C TYR A 386 23.89 4.48 -3.58
N ALA A 387 25.01 4.05 -3.01
CA ALA A 387 25.47 2.68 -3.04
C ALA A 387 24.51 1.82 -2.23
N TYR A 388 23.72 1.02 -2.94
CA TYR A 388 22.81 0.04 -2.33
C TYR A 388 23.63 -1.12 -1.74
N ARG A 389 24.36 -0.85 -0.66
CA ARG A 389 24.98 -1.87 0.19
C ARG A 389 23.86 -2.66 0.85
N ASP A 390 23.81 -3.96 0.57
CA ASP A 390 22.91 -4.90 1.25
C ASP A 390 23.33 -5.06 2.72
N TYR A 391 22.87 -4.13 3.57
CA TYR A 391 23.02 -4.17 5.03
C TYR A 391 22.11 -5.26 5.66
N ALA A 392 22.39 -6.50 5.29
CA ALA A 392 21.82 -7.72 5.82
C ALA A 392 22.91 -8.62 6.44
N ARG A 393 23.92 -8.00 7.09
CA ARG A 393 24.95 -8.69 7.87
C ARG A 393 25.70 -7.75 8.83
N GLY A 394 25.86 -8.19 10.07
CA GLY A 394 26.97 -7.79 10.95
C GLY A 394 26.86 -6.45 11.69
N SER A 395 27.41 -6.42 12.89
CA SER A 395 27.63 -5.20 13.68
C SER A 395 28.98 -4.54 13.36
N ARG A 396 29.03 -3.22 13.54
CA ARG A 396 30.15 -2.29 13.86
C ARG A 396 31.57 -2.88 14.14
N PRO A 397 32.68 -2.13 13.86
CA PRO A 397 32.81 -0.70 14.21
C PRO A 397 33.39 0.25 13.13
N VAL A 398 33.78 1.45 13.60
CA VAL A 398 33.94 2.75 12.92
C VAL A 398 35.41 3.11 12.70
N GLU A 399 35.74 3.88 11.65
CA GLU A 399 36.83 4.87 11.71
C GLU A 399 36.70 5.98 10.63
N GLY A 400 37.24 7.18 10.90
CA GLY A 400 37.53 8.25 9.91
C GLY A 400 36.41 9.22 9.50
N GLY A 401 36.50 10.50 9.90
CA GLY A 401 35.67 11.59 9.35
C GLY A 401 35.65 12.85 10.23
N ALA A 402 36.22 13.97 9.73
CA ALA A 402 36.29 15.26 10.43
C ALA A 402 35.13 16.22 10.01
N PRO A 403 34.82 17.28 10.78
CA PRO A 403 33.54 18.00 10.63
C PRO A 403 33.55 19.14 9.60
N ALA A 404 32.35 19.48 9.11
CA ALA A 404 32.04 20.73 8.42
C ALA A 404 31.00 21.53 9.22
N GLU A 405 30.84 22.82 8.90
CA GLU A 405 30.46 23.84 9.89
C GLU A 405 28.95 24.11 10.10
N SER A 406 28.69 24.96 11.09
CA SER A 406 27.40 25.24 11.72
C SER A 406 26.27 25.73 10.80
N LEU A 407 25.08 25.18 11.01
CA LEU A 407 23.83 25.94 10.98
C LEU A 407 23.24 25.97 12.40
N ARG A 408 22.74 27.15 12.81
CA ARG A 408 22.26 27.38 14.19
C ARG A 408 20.89 26.72 14.42
N PRO A 409 20.62 26.19 15.64
CA PRO A 409 19.38 25.47 15.90
C PRO A 409 18.16 26.40 15.96
N VAL A 410 17.10 26.02 15.23
CA VAL A 410 15.73 26.42 15.57
C VAL A 410 15.29 25.63 16.81
N GLN A 411 14.42 26.22 17.63
CA GLN A 411 14.20 25.79 19.02
C GLN A 411 13.59 24.38 19.20
N GLU A 412 13.84 23.83 20.39
CA GLU A 412 13.70 22.43 20.75
C GLU A 412 12.26 22.03 21.12
N GLU A 413 11.48 21.54 20.16
CA GLU A 413 10.33 20.69 20.51
C GLU A 413 10.81 19.30 20.96
N ARG A 414 10.38 18.90 22.16
CA ARG A 414 10.75 17.63 22.81
C ARG A 414 10.34 16.41 22.00
N ARG A 415 11.25 15.92 21.15
CA ARG A 415 11.15 14.58 20.53
C ARG A 415 11.15 13.50 21.61
N ARG A 416 9.99 12.97 21.94
CA ARG A 416 9.86 11.78 22.82
C ARG A 416 10.48 10.58 22.10
N SER A 417 11.50 9.96 22.71
CA SER A 417 11.96 8.63 22.30
C SER A 417 10.90 7.59 22.64
N SER A 418 10.38 6.86 21.65
CA SER A 418 9.41 5.79 21.87
C SER A 418 10.06 4.61 22.62
N LYS A 419 9.79 4.46 23.91
CA LYS A 419 10.42 3.43 24.75
C LYS A 419 9.81 2.06 24.48
N ILE A 420 10.37 1.34 23.51
CA ILE A 420 9.94 -0.02 23.19
C ILE A 420 9.99 -0.91 24.45
N ILE A 421 8.82 -1.34 24.92
CA ILE A 421 8.68 -2.29 26.03
C ILE A 421 8.86 -3.71 25.49
N ARG A 422 9.69 -4.48 26.19
CA ARG A 422 9.80 -5.93 25.98
C ARG A 422 9.11 -6.64 27.14
N LEU A 423 8.08 -7.43 26.83
CA LEU A 423 7.52 -8.38 27.78
C LEU A 423 8.37 -9.64 27.76
N VAL A 424 8.93 -10.00 28.92
CA VAL A 424 9.49 -11.34 29.14
C VAL A 424 8.46 -12.11 29.97
N VAL A 425 7.73 -13.00 29.30
CA VAL A 425 6.86 -13.97 29.95
C VAL A 425 7.74 -15.09 30.50
N GLN A 426 7.65 -15.35 31.79
CA GLN A 426 8.40 -16.39 32.49
C GLN A 426 7.66 -17.74 32.43
N PRO A 427 8.33 -18.88 32.69
CA PRO A 427 7.70 -20.21 32.63
C PRO A 427 6.58 -20.46 33.64
N ASP A 428 6.46 -19.61 34.68
CA ASP A 428 5.37 -19.61 35.67
C ASP A 428 4.15 -18.76 35.24
N GLY A 429 4.17 -18.21 34.02
CA GLY A 429 3.13 -17.31 33.52
C GLY A 429 3.21 -15.87 34.05
N SER A 430 4.19 -15.56 34.91
CA SER A 430 4.46 -14.19 35.36
C SER A 430 5.09 -13.36 34.23
N VAL A 431 4.94 -12.05 34.30
CA VAL A 431 5.38 -11.13 33.24
C VAL A 431 6.32 -10.09 33.81
N ARG A 432 7.55 -10.05 33.29
CA ARG A 432 8.55 -9.03 33.64
C ARG A 432 8.67 -8.01 32.52
N LEU A 433 8.42 -6.74 32.86
CA LEU A 433 8.74 -5.59 32.02
C LEU A 433 10.26 -5.41 31.98
N VAL A 434 10.81 -5.22 30.79
CA VAL A 434 12.23 -4.87 30.58
C VAL A 434 12.30 -3.66 29.64
N GLU A 435 13.01 -2.60 30.05
CA GLU A 435 13.31 -1.50 29.14
C GLU A 435 14.07 -2.03 27.91
N GLY A 436 13.71 -1.57 26.71
CA GLY A 436 14.55 -1.77 25.53
C GLY A 436 15.99 -1.28 25.77
N PRO A 437 16.99 -1.86 25.09
CA PRO A 437 18.39 -1.48 25.28
C PRO A 437 18.56 0.02 25.01
N ARG A 438 18.92 0.78 26.06
CA ARG A 438 19.31 2.18 25.90
C ARG A 438 20.49 2.25 24.92
N PRO A 439 20.55 3.23 24.00
CA PRO A 439 21.72 3.39 23.14
C PRO A 439 22.96 3.50 24.03
N ALA A 440 24.00 2.74 23.70
CA ALA A 440 25.19 2.64 24.53
C ALA A 440 25.84 4.03 24.67
N THR A 441 25.76 4.61 25.86
CA THR A 441 26.55 5.80 26.20
C THR A 441 28.02 5.40 26.20
N GLU A 442 28.80 6.00 25.31
CA GLU A 442 30.24 5.78 25.25
C GLU A 442 30.88 6.12 26.61
N PRO A 443 31.83 5.29 27.10
CA PRO A 443 32.51 5.58 28.35
C PRO A 443 33.29 6.89 28.19
N ARG A 444 33.02 7.87 29.08
CA ARG A 444 33.72 9.16 29.08
C ARG A 444 35.24 8.94 29.06
N ARG A 445 35.89 9.40 27.99
CA ARG A 445 37.34 9.30 27.79
C ARG A 445 38.06 10.03 28.93
N VAL A 446 38.67 9.27 29.84
CA VAL A 446 39.42 9.83 30.96
C VAL A 446 40.68 10.49 30.43
N VAL A 447 40.70 11.82 30.40
CA VAL A 447 41.89 12.62 30.09
C VAL A 447 42.83 12.56 31.30
N ARG A 448 43.99 11.92 31.13
CA ARG A 448 45.06 11.96 32.13
C ARG A 448 45.71 13.34 32.09
N THR A 449 45.60 14.08 33.19
CA THR A 449 46.50 15.19 33.54
C THR A 449 47.18 14.87 34.87
N ALA A 450 48.43 15.29 35.01
CA ALA A 450 49.31 14.98 36.14
C ALA A 450 49.56 16.27 36.98
N PRO A 451 50.31 16.25 38.10
CA PRO A 451 49.73 16.70 39.37
C PRO A 451 50.30 18.01 39.93
N GLY A 452 49.62 18.59 40.94
CA GLY A 452 50.16 19.70 41.72
C GLY A 452 49.32 20.09 42.96
N ALA A 453 50.03 20.47 44.04
CA ALA A 453 49.61 21.28 45.19
C ALA A 453 48.36 20.89 46.03
N GLU A 454 48.62 20.18 47.13
CA GLU A 454 48.29 20.54 48.52
C GLU A 454 47.04 21.41 48.85
N SER A 455 46.13 20.87 49.68
CA SER A 455 45.96 21.29 51.11
C SER A 455 44.77 20.59 51.80
N GLN A 456 44.74 20.62 53.13
CA GLN A 456 43.73 20.08 54.06
C GLN A 456 43.31 21.17 55.08
N PRO A 457 42.33 20.97 55.99
CA PRO A 457 41.01 20.31 55.88
C PRO A 457 39.90 21.23 56.47
N LEU A 458 38.71 20.68 56.83
CA LEU A 458 37.82 20.97 57.99
C LEU A 458 36.37 20.52 57.63
N VAL A 459 35.78 19.49 58.26
CA VAL A 459 35.07 19.47 59.57
C VAL A 459 33.77 20.30 59.59
N GLY A 460 32.60 19.65 59.74
CA GLY A 460 31.32 20.35 59.92
C GLY A 460 30.03 19.49 59.81
N ASN A 461 29.54 18.98 60.94
CA ASN A 461 28.20 18.39 61.15
C ASN A 461 27.81 18.77 62.62
N PRO A 462 26.54 18.78 63.11
CA PRO A 462 25.28 18.39 62.48
C PRO A 462 24.07 19.32 62.80
N ALA A 463 22.84 18.86 62.47
CA ALA A 463 21.67 18.76 63.38
C ALA A 463 20.32 19.39 62.95
N ARG A 464 19.27 18.54 63.04
CA ARG A 464 17.89 18.80 63.52
C ARG A 464 17.21 20.16 63.21
N ARG A 465 15.99 20.04 62.66
CA ARG A 465 14.76 20.23 63.49
C ARG A 465 13.56 19.42 63.00
N VAL A 466 12.60 19.22 63.90
CA VAL A 466 11.39 18.40 63.74
C VAL A 466 10.17 19.23 64.13
N ARG A 467 9.03 19.05 63.44
CA ARG A 467 7.71 19.22 64.07
C ARG A 467 6.67 18.26 63.47
N LYS A 468 5.95 17.56 64.35
CA LYS A 468 4.78 16.72 64.05
C LYS A 468 3.50 17.50 64.39
N LYS A 469 2.38 17.20 63.73
CA LYS A 469 1.05 16.80 64.29
C LYS A 469 -0.11 17.23 63.36
N VAL A 470 -1.33 16.64 63.42
CA VAL A 470 -1.77 15.23 63.52
C VAL A 470 -3.30 15.16 63.42
N GLN A 471 -3.85 14.38 62.47
CA GLN A 471 -5.21 13.76 62.48
C GLN A 471 -6.43 14.74 62.60
N ARG A 472 -7.71 14.35 62.50
CA ARG A 472 -8.37 13.01 62.46
C ARG A 472 -9.69 13.01 61.66
N ARG A 473 -10.19 11.80 61.37
CA ARG A 473 -11.48 11.40 60.76
C ARG A 473 -12.72 11.95 61.55
N ARG A 474 -14.01 11.83 61.14
CA ARG A 474 -14.71 10.64 60.57
C ARG A 474 -16.19 10.90 60.14
N SER A 475 -16.66 10.21 59.08
CA SER A 475 -18.01 9.60 58.85
C SER A 475 -19.36 10.33 59.11
N GLY A 476 -20.30 10.24 58.15
CA GLY A 476 -21.76 10.36 58.40
C GLY A 476 -22.66 10.35 57.13
N GLU A 477 -23.59 9.40 57.04
CA GLU A 477 -24.64 9.21 56.00
C GLU A 477 -25.85 8.48 56.68
N PRO A 478 -27.00 8.19 56.03
CA PRO A 478 -27.81 8.89 55.01
C PRO A 478 -29.32 8.98 55.40
N ARG A 479 -30.23 9.53 54.56
CA ARG A 479 -31.64 9.04 54.33
C ARG A 479 -32.52 9.91 53.39
N ARG A 480 -33.21 9.24 52.43
CA ARG A 480 -34.63 9.35 51.93
C ARG A 480 -35.25 10.74 51.64
N ALA A 481 -36.29 10.93 50.80
CA ALA A 481 -37.32 10.01 50.25
C ALA A 481 -37.78 10.36 48.80
N ALA A 482 -38.83 9.71 48.32
CA ALA A 482 -39.29 9.68 46.91
C ALA A 482 -40.31 10.77 46.50
N GLY A 483 -40.61 10.89 45.20
CA GLY A 483 -41.73 11.66 44.64
C GLY A 483 -41.91 11.48 43.11
N THR A 484 -43.12 11.15 42.65
CA THR A 484 -43.49 10.88 41.25
C THR A 484 -44.33 12.00 40.62
N ALA A 485 -44.20 12.28 39.32
CA ALA A 485 -45.35 12.51 38.41
C ALA A 485 -44.97 12.71 36.92
N GLN A 486 -45.96 12.43 36.07
CA GLN A 486 -45.95 12.30 34.61
C GLN A 486 -45.95 13.63 33.81
N SER A 487 -45.53 13.53 32.54
CA SER A 487 -46.15 14.11 31.31
C SER A 487 -46.75 15.53 31.31
N THR A 488 -46.27 16.40 30.40
CA THR A 488 -47.13 16.90 29.28
C THR A 488 -46.36 17.70 28.19
N LYS A 489 -46.83 17.51 26.94
CA LYS A 489 -46.82 18.43 25.79
C LYS A 489 -48.24 18.36 25.19
N PRO A 490 -48.69 19.21 24.23
CA PRO A 490 -48.04 20.39 23.63
C PRO A 490 -48.93 21.67 23.63
N ARG A 491 -48.40 22.81 23.16
CA ARG A 491 -49.09 23.61 22.12
C ARG A 491 -48.17 24.57 21.35
N ARG A 492 -48.72 25.15 20.28
CA ARG A 492 -48.10 25.99 19.23
C ARG A 492 -49.09 27.11 18.93
N LEU A 493 -48.64 28.36 18.78
CA LEU A 493 -49.43 29.46 18.19
C LEU A 493 -48.50 30.56 17.64
N GLN A 494 -49.05 31.51 16.88
CA GLN A 494 -48.31 32.43 15.99
C GLN A 494 -48.74 33.89 16.18
N SER A 495 -47.80 34.83 16.02
CA SER A 495 -47.97 36.23 15.54
C SER A 495 -46.65 37.01 15.71
N GLY A 496 -46.34 38.10 15.00
CA GLY A 496 -46.97 38.63 13.78
C GLY A 496 -46.76 40.15 13.59
N LYS A 497 -46.25 40.57 12.41
CA LYS A 497 -46.11 41.97 11.88
C LYS A 497 -45.01 42.86 12.55
N GLN A 498 -44.07 43.42 11.77
CA GLN A 498 -44.01 44.73 11.06
C GLN A 498 -43.72 45.96 11.98
N ALA A 499 -43.04 47.03 11.58
CA ALA A 499 -42.07 47.29 10.47
C ALA A 499 -41.46 48.72 10.61
N SER A 500 -40.29 49.00 10.01
CA SER A 500 -39.90 50.33 9.47
C SER A 500 -38.50 50.32 8.82
N ARG A 501 -38.22 51.28 7.92
CA ARG A 501 -36.95 51.44 7.17
C ARG A 501 -36.89 52.83 6.49
N PRO A 502 -35.69 53.27 6.02
CA PRO A 502 -35.55 54.20 4.88
C PRO A 502 -34.62 53.62 3.77
N THR A 503 -33.63 54.41 3.32
CA THR A 503 -32.87 54.35 2.03
C THR A 503 -31.35 54.27 2.25
N GLY A 504 -30.41 54.24 1.28
CA GLY A 504 -30.43 54.26 -0.20
C GLY A 504 -30.65 52.90 -0.89
N ALA A 505 -30.51 52.73 -2.21
CA ALA A 505 -29.99 53.57 -3.32
C ALA A 505 -28.44 53.57 -3.50
N SER A 506 -27.84 53.25 -4.67
CA SER A 506 -28.40 53.11 -6.04
C SER A 506 -27.88 51.88 -6.84
N LYS A 507 -28.51 51.61 -7.98
CA LYS A 507 -28.25 50.57 -9.02
C LYS A 507 -28.60 51.20 -10.41
N PRO A 508 -28.41 50.59 -11.61
CA PRO A 508 -28.72 49.19 -11.96
C PRO A 508 -27.80 48.49 -13.00
N LYS A 509 -28.24 47.31 -13.48
CA LYS A 509 -27.70 46.56 -14.64
C LYS A 509 -28.56 46.85 -15.90
N GLN A 510 -28.12 46.43 -17.10
CA GLN A 510 -28.89 45.49 -17.96
C GLN A 510 -28.03 44.83 -19.08
N ALA A 511 -28.64 44.15 -20.06
CA ALA A 511 -28.05 43.05 -20.83
C ALA A 511 -28.08 43.20 -22.38
N GLN A 512 -27.62 42.15 -23.09
CA GLN A 512 -27.46 42.06 -24.56
C GLN A 512 -28.79 42.12 -25.36
N PRO A 513 -28.78 42.38 -26.69
CA PRO A 513 -28.65 41.26 -27.65
C PRO A 513 -27.94 41.53 -29.01
N ARG A 514 -27.37 40.44 -29.58
CA ARG A 514 -27.18 40.06 -31.01
C ARG A 514 -26.78 41.08 -32.14
N ALA A 515 -25.68 40.69 -32.81
CA ALA A 515 -25.51 40.51 -34.28
C ALA A 515 -24.88 41.59 -35.19
N ALA A 516 -24.50 41.12 -36.39
CA ALA A 516 -23.94 41.79 -37.60
C ALA A 516 -22.43 42.12 -37.67
N ARG A 517 -21.81 41.74 -38.81
CA ARG A 517 -20.50 42.16 -39.34
C ARG A 517 -20.71 43.37 -40.29
N PRO A 518 -19.69 44.21 -40.52
CA PRO A 518 -18.97 44.10 -41.81
C PRO A 518 -17.45 44.34 -41.74
N GLN A 519 -16.74 43.96 -42.82
CA GLN A 519 -15.38 44.41 -43.17
C GLN A 519 -15.39 45.05 -44.56
N PRO A 520 -14.61 46.13 -44.80
CA PRO A 520 -13.96 46.42 -46.08
C PRO A 520 -12.53 45.83 -46.08
N LYS A 521 -12.11 45.05 -47.09
CA LYS A 521 -11.52 45.46 -48.40
C LYS A 521 -10.15 46.16 -48.30
N ARG A 522 -9.19 46.04 -49.25
CA ARG A 522 -8.76 44.99 -50.22
C ARG A 522 -7.68 45.61 -51.14
N GLN A 523 -6.55 44.93 -51.39
CA GLN A 523 -5.74 44.86 -52.63
C GLN A 523 -4.43 44.08 -52.29
N ALA A 524 -4.01 43.03 -53.01
CA ALA A 524 -3.58 42.89 -54.42
C ALA A 524 -2.12 43.36 -54.62
N ALA A 525 -1.22 42.69 -55.36
CA ALA A 525 -1.27 41.45 -56.18
C ALA A 525 0.11 40.72 -56.10
N GLY A 526 0.43 39.57 -56.70
CA GLY A 526 -0.31 38.58 -57.51
C GLY A 526 0.67 37.56 -58.18
N THR A 527 0.15 36.53 -58.87
CA THR A 527 0.75 35.78 -60.03
C THR A 527 2.17 35.12 -59.89
N THR A 528 2.51 33.97 -60.49
CA THR A 528 1.93 33.24 -61.64
C THR A 528 2.26 31.71 -61.67
N THR A 529 1.25 30.88 -61.97
CA THR A 529 1.25 29.61 -62.77
C THR A 529 2.33 28.50 -62.69
N GLY A 530 1.85 27.26 -62.50
CA GLY A 530 2.40 25.98 -63.01
C GLY A 530 1.27 24.92 -63.12
N ARG A 531 1.28 23.97 -64.08
CA ARG A 531 0.06 23.19 -64.45
C ARG A 531 0.36 21.82 -65.13
N LEU A 532 -0.65 20.91 -65.17
CA LEU A 532 -0.80 19.66 -65.96
C LEU A 532 -0.14 18.42 -65.34
N LYS A 533 -0.57 17.15 -65.50
CA LYS A 533 -1.78 16.43 -66.00
C LYS A 533 -1.97 15.24 -65.02
N LYS A 534 -3.13 14.73 -64.60
CA LYS A 534 -4.51 14.55 -65.13
C LYS A 534 -4.68 13.42 -66.16
N SER A 535 -5.11 12.24 -65.69
CA SER A 535 -5.64 11.11 -66.49
C SER A 535 -6.84 10.43 -65.78
N THR A 536 -7.53 9.48 -66.43
CA THR A 536 -8.92 9.08 -66.08
C THR A 536 -9.33 7.66 -66.55
N ALA A 537 -9.99 6.83 -65.70
CA ALA A 537 -10.83 5.70 -66.14
C ALA A 537 -11.84 5.19 -65.06
N LYS A 538 -13.05 4.79 -65.50
CA LYS A 538 -14.10 3.98 -64.82
C LYS A 538 -14.95 3.28 -65.89
N PRO A 539 -15.51 2.09 -65.63
CA PRO A 539 -16.99 1.91 -65.45
C PRO A 539 -17.29 1.22 -64.09
N ALA A 540 -18.48 1.24 -63.44
CA ALA A 540 -19.90 1.31 -63.82
C ALA A 540 -20.48 0.00 -64.41
N VAL A 541 -21.67 -0.52 -64.05
CA VAL A 541 -22.65 -0.24 -62.98
C VAL A 541 -23.56 -1.49 -62.85
N LYS A 542 -24.11 -1.80 -61.65
CA LYS A 542 -25.47 -2.37 -61.49
C LYS A 542 -25.97 -2.33 -60.04
N LYS A 543 -27.26 -1.98 -59.87
CA LYS A 543 -28.00 -2.07 -58.59
C LYS A 543 -28.82 -3.37 -58.55
N LYS A 544 -29.13 -3.84 -57.34
CA LYS A 544 -30.48 -4.33 -56.99
C LYS A 544 -30.77 -4.07 -55.51
N GLN A 545 -32.05 -3.97 -55.17
CA GLN A 545 -32.55 -3.75 -53.81
C GLN A 545 -33.34 -4.98 -53.35
N SER A 546 -33.29 -5.28 -52.06
CA SER A 546 -34.31 -6.03 -51.31
C SER A 546 -34.18 -5.64 -49.84
N ALA A 547 -35.25 -5.81 -49.05
CA ALA A 547 -35.38 -5.25 -47.70
C ALA A 547 -35.97 -6.26 -46.71
N GLN A 548 -35.93 -5.90 -45.42
CA GLN A 548 -36.45 -6.67 -44.27
C GLN A 548 -35.64 -7.97 -44.01
N VAL A 549 -35.70 -8.64 -42.85
CA VAL A 549 -36.61 -8.56 -41.69
C VAL A 549 -35.81 -8.58 -40.38
N VAL A 550 -36.21 -7.78 -39.37
CA VAL A 550 -35.74 -7.96 -37.99
C VAL A 550 -36.59 -9.05 -37.31
N LYS A 551 -35.96 -10.10 -36.77
CA LYS A 551 -36.63 -11.10 -35.92
C LYS A 551 -35.86 -11.33 -34.62
N THR A 552 -36.36 -10.72 -33.56
CA THR A 552 -36.04 -11.05 -32.17
C THR A 552 -36.44 -12.50 -31.89
N VAL A 553 -35.57 -13.30 -31.28
CA VAL A 553 -35.90 -14.66 -30.81
C VAL A 553 -35.57 -14.79 -29.34
N VAL A 554 -36.61 -14.86 -28.52
CA VAL A 554 -36.51 -15.23 -27.10
C VAL A 554 -36.27 -16.74 -27.00
N ARG A 555 -35.39 -17.17 -26.08
CA ARG A 555 -35.29 -18.58 -25.66
C ARG A 555 -35.20 -18.69 -24.15
N SER A 556 -36.24 -19.29 -23.56
CA SER A 556 -36.26 -19.75 -22.17
C SER A 556 -35.74 -21.20 -22.08
N PRO A 557 -35.29 -21.69 -20.90
CA PRO A 557 -34.43 -22.87 -20.81
C PRO A 557 -35.20 -24.19 -20.62
N LEU A 558 -34.61 -25.32 -21.06
CA LEU A 558 -35.06 -26.66 -20.68
C LEU A 558 -33.90 -27.67 -20.46
N GLN A 559 -33.82 -28.12 -19.20
CA GLN A 559 -33.59 -29.50 -18.72
C GLN A 559 -32.26 -30.25 -18.99
N LYS A 560 -31.88 -31.06 -17.98
CA LYS A 560 -30.72 -31.96 -17.95
C LYS A 560 -31.15 -33.40 -18.31
N PRO A 561 -30.33 -34.20 -19.01
CA PRO A 561 -30.44 -35.66 -18.99
C PRO A 561 -29.76 -36.28 -17.75
N VAL A 562 -30.13 -37.52 -17.40
CA VAL A 562 -29.65 -38.24 -16.20
C VAL A 562 -28.76 -39.44 -16.56
N LYS A 563 -27.86 -39.78 -15.63
CA LYS A 563 -26.92 -40.93 -15.60
C LYS A 563 -27.43 -42.23 -16.27
N LYS A 564 -26.54 -42.93 -16.97
CA LYS A 564 -26.56 -44.40 -17.09
C LYS A 564 -25.40 -45.02 -16.29
N LYS A 565 -25.65 -46.17 -15.67
CA LYS A 565 -24.60 -47.03 -15.07
C LYS A 565 -24.03 -47.98 -16.12
N ALA A 566 -22.76 -48.36 -15.95
CA ALA A 566 -22.19 -49.59 -16.48
C ALA A 566 -21.41 -50.28 -15.34
N VAL A 567 -21.26 -51.60 -15.39
CA VAL A 567 -20.76 -52.41 -14.26
C VAL A 567 -19.54 -53.23 -14.66
N GLY A 568 -18.46 -53.06 -13.89
CA GLY A 568 -17.55 -54.13 -13.48
C GLY A 568 -16.64 -54.80 -14.53
N LYS A 569 -15.33 -54.64 -14.33
CA LYS A 569 -14.44 -55.78 -14.07
C LYS A 569 -13.19 -55.33 -13.32
N ALA A 570 -12.75 -56.11 -12.33
CA ALA A 570 -11.50 -55.89 -11.62
C ALA A 570 -10.37 -56.67 -12.30
N VAL A 571 -9.19 -56.05 -12.41
CA VAL A 571 -7.93 -56.75 -12.69
C VAL A 571 -6.88 -56.19 -11.72
N ASN A 572 -6.35 -57.05 -10.86
CA ASN A 572 -5.32 -56.70 -9.90
C ASN A 572 -3.92 -56.83 -10.55
N ARG A 573 -3.12 -55.76 -10.56
CA ARG A 573 -1.67 -55.84 -10.80
C ARG A 573 -0.91 -54.83 -9.95
N ASN A 574 -0.17 -55.35 -8.98
CA ASN A 574 0.85 -54.60 -8.26
C ASN A 574 1.92 -54.06 -9.24
N SER A 575 2.30 -52.79 -9.08
CA SER A 575 3.65 -52.34 -9.42
C SER A 575 4.06 -51.23 -8.46
N VAL A 576 5.15 -51.44 -7.73
CA VAL A 576 5.70 -50.43 -6.81
C VAL A 576 6.45 -49.39 -7.65
N LYS A 577 6.09 -48.11 -7.51
CA LYS A 577 6.90 -47.00 -8.01
C LYS A 577 7.28 -46.10 -6.84
N SER A 578 8.58 -46.04 -6.56
CA SER A 578 9.17 -45.16 -5.56
C SER A 578 9.10 -43.71 -6.03
N TYR A 579 8.29 -42.89 -5.35
CA TYR A 579 8.29 -41.46 -5.58
C TYR A 579 9.51 -40.81 -4.91
N ALA A 580 10.52 -40.50 -5.71
CA ALA A 580 11.62 -39.63 -5.29
C ALA A 580 11.06 -38.26 -4.88
N ARG A 581 11.59 -37.69 -3.78
CA ARG A 581 11.15 -36.38 -3.25
C ARG A 581 11.28 -35.29 -4.33
N LYS A 582 10.18 -34.56 -4.59
CA LYS A 582 10.19 -33.39 -5.49
C LYS A 582 11.26 -32.37 -5.00
N PRO A 583 12.16 -31.88 -5.86
CA PRO A 583 13.07 -30.80 -5.49
C PRO A 583 12.27 -29.49 -5.30
N SER A 584 12.64 -28.69 -4.30
CA SER A 584 11.97 -27.41 -4.07
C SER A 584 12.28 -26.40 -5.19
N ALA A 585 11.40 -25.41 -5.40
CA ALA A 585 11.62 -24.35 -6.40
C ALA A 585 12.97 -23.64 -6.23
N LYS A 586 13.48 -23.55 -4.98
CA LYS A 586 14.81 -23.01 -4.67
C LYS A 586 15.95 -23.84 -5.26
N ALA A 587 15.80 -25.17 -5.30
CA ALA A 587 16.74 -26.06 -5.98
C ALA A 587 16.62 -25.95 -7.51
N PHE A 588 15.41 -25.85 -8.07
CA PHE A 588 15.22 -25.66 -9.52
C PHE A 588 15.83 -24.35 -10.02
N ILE A 589 15.58 -23.22 -9.33
CA ILE A 589 16.22 -21.92 -9.62
C ILE A 589 17.75 -21.99 -9.44
N THR A 590 18.25 -22.79 -8.50
CA THR A 590 19.71 -22.99 -8.33
C THR A 590 20.32 -23.86 -9.43
N ALA A 591 19.60 -24.85 -9.95
CA ALA A 591 20.02 -25.65 -11.11
C ALA A 591 19.99 -24.82 -12.40
N PHE A 592 18.93 -24.04 -12.62
CA PHE A 592 18.80 -23.11 -13.74
C PHE A 592 19.92 -22.05 -13.76
N ARG A 593 20.34 -21.55 -12.59
CA ARG A 593 21.51 -20.67 -12.44
C ARG A 593 22.88 -21.37 -12.55
N ARG A 594 22.91 -22.71 -12.63
CA ARG A 594 24.13 -23.52 -12.70
C ARG A 594 24.34 -24.20 -14.05
N SER A 595 23.36 -24.14 -14.97
CA SER A 595 23.52 -24.64 -16.33
C SER A 595 24.68 -23.91 -17.04
N ALA A 596 25.44 -24.64 -17.85
CA ALA A 596 26.64 -24.10 -18.50
C ALA A 596 26.32 -22.95 -19.46
N THR A 597 25.12 -22.99 -20.07
CA THR A 597 24.63 -22.07 -21.11
C THR A 597 24.66 -20.58 -20.73
N MET A 598 24.64 -20.24 -19.43
CA MET A 598 24.73 -18.86 -18.96
C MET A 598 26.14 -18.36 -18.67
N ARG A 599 27.18 -19.22 -18.75
CA ARG A 599 28.59 -18.77 -18.58
C ARG A 599 29.20 -18.24 -19.87
N GLU A 600 28.69 -18.65 -21.03
CA GLU A 600 29.10 -18.12 -22.35
C GLU A 600 28.42 -16.79 -22.67
N ILE A 601 27.33 -16.44 -21.97
CA ILE A 601 26.58 -15.17 -22.10
C ILE A 601 27.08 -14.12 -21.08
N ALA A 602 28.12 -14.44 -20.31
CA ALA A 602 28.73 -13.58 -19.29
C ALA A 602 30.21 -13.26 -19.60
N ARG A 603 30.53 -13.11 -20.89
CA ARG A 603 31.81 -12.67 -21.45
C ARG A 603 31.57 -11.67 -22.57
#